data_AF-A0A7T0G3W6-F1
#
_entry.id   AF-A0A7T0G3W6-F1
#
_cell.length_a   1.000
_cell.length_b   1.000
_cell.length_c   1.000
_cell.angle_alpha   90.00
_cell.angle_beta   90.00
_cell.angle_gamma   90.00
#
_symmetry.space_group_name_H-M   'P 1'
#
loop_
_entity.id
_entity.type
_entity.pdbx_description
1 polymer ?
#
loop_
_entity_poly.entity_id
_entity_poly.type
_entity_poly.pdbx_seq_one_letter_code
_entity_poly.pdbx_strand_id
1 'polypeptide(L)'
;MKFLCIPCDEQMQTQVDGIMPEENKNLAMKFKCNKCGHSIAMLTNKFETEFVSKLGVEMGGSSAEGTAPMGVLSSSLAEGKEELKKGAPSADDLIWTEEAQQRIKRVPFFVRNMAKKTVINFALERGVTTIDAKLMDEVREKVGM
;
A
#
# COMPACT_ATOMS: atom_id res chain seq x y z
N MET A 1 -12.99 3.26 -14.21
CA MET A 1 -13.38 2.51 -13.00
C MET A 1 -14.90 2.50 -12.88
N LYS A 2 -15.52 1.43 -12.37
CA LYS A 2 -16.98 1.33 -12.19
C LYS A 2 -17.31 1.37 -10.70
N PHE A 3 -18.30 2.17 -10.30
CA PHE A 3 -18.75 2.28 -8.92
C PHE A 3 -20.18 1.73 -8.78
N LEU A 4 -20.45 1.03 -7.69
CA LEU A 4 -21.77 0.48 -7.34
C LEU A 4 -22.37 1.31 -6.20
N CYS A 5 -23.61 1.73 -6.35
CA CYS A 5 -24.36 2.37 -5.29
C CYS A 5 -24.93 1.31 -4.35
N ILE A 6 -24.36 1.15 -3.15
CA ILE A 6 -24.77 0.11 -2.18
C ILE A 6 -26.26 0.17 -1.83
N PRO A 7 -26.88 1.36 -1.57
CA PRO A 7 -28.31 1.42 -1.26
C PRO A 7 -29.25 1.02 -2.40
N CYS A 8 -28.78 1.07 -3.65
CA CYS A 8 -29.62 0.87 -4.84
C CYS A 8 -29.24 -0.36 -5.67
N ASP A 9 -28.14 -1.03 -5.30
CA ASP A 9 -27.51 -2.13 -6.02
C ASP A 9 -27.38 -1.88 -7.52
N GLU A 10 -26.98 -0.66 -7.89
CA GLU A 10 -26.91 -0.22 -9.29
C GLU A 10 -25.59 0.49 -9.59
N GLN A 11 -25.06 0.23 -10.79
CA GLN A 11 -23.84 0.88 -11.25
C GLN A 11 -24.07 2.39 -11.44
N MET A 12 -23.21 3.20 -10.85
CA MET A 12 -23.25 4.65 -10.96
C MET A 12 -22.81 5.10 -12.36
N GLN A 13 -23.46 6.14 -12.88
CA GLN A 13 -23.10 6.78 -14.15
C GLN A 13 -22.01 7.83 -13.95
N THR A 14 -21.02 7.84 -14.84
CA THR A 14 -20.00 8.89 -14.88
C THR A 14 -20.62 10.15 -15.48
N GLN A 15 -20.57 11.25 -14.73
CA GLN A 15 -20.92 12.56 -15.25
C GLN A 15 -19.67 13.23 -15.82
N VAL A 16 -19.70 13.50 -17.12
CA VAL A 16 -18.64 14.20 -17.83
C VAL A 16 -18.80 15.73 -17.76
N ASP A 17 -19.97 16.20 -17.31
CA ASP A 17 -20.25 17.62 -17.11
C ASP A 17 -19.59 18.13 -15.82
N GLY A 18 -18.69 19.11 -15.96
CA GLY A 18 -17.97 19.74 -14.85
C GLY A 18 -16.48 19.39 -14.71
N ILE A 19 -15.87 18.81 -15.75
CA ILE A 19 -14.46 18.37 -15.77
C ILE A 19 -13.44 19.55 -15.75
N MET A 20 -13.87 20.82 -15.76
CA MET A 20 -12.94 21.95 -15.75
C MET A 20 -13.26 22.98 -14.65
N PRO A 21 -12.47 23.07 -13.58
CA PRO A 21 -12.06 24.38 -13.09
C PRO A 21 -11.04 24.94 -14.10
N GLU A 22 -11.22 26.19 -14.52
CA GLU A 22 -10.41 26.88 -15.55
C GLU A 22 -8.90 27.00 -15.26
N GLU A 23 -8.39 26.32 -14.25
CA GLU A 23 -6.99 26.35 -13.82
C GLU A 23 -6.43 24.92 -13.61
N ASN A 24 -6.40 24.14 -14.69
CA ASN A 24 -5.24 23.32 -15.10
C ASN A 24 -4.47 22.51 -14.04
N LYS A 25 -5.11 21.96 -12.99
CA LYS A 25 -4.36 21.22 -11.94
C LYS A 25 -4.95 19.88 -11.49
N ASN A 26 -6.26 19.63 -11.54
CA ASN A 26 -6.84 18.36 -11.06
C ASN A 26 -7.97 17.88 -11.97
N LEU A 27 -7.94 16.62 -12.37
CA LEU A 27 -9.03 15.98 -13.12
C LEU A 27 -10.04 15.44 -12.10
N ALA A 28 -11.25 16.01 -12.09
CA ALA A 28 -12.34 15.61 -11.21
C ALA A 28 -13.32 14.70 -11.98
N MET A 29 -13.40 13.41 -11.62
CA MET A 29 -14.39 12.49 -12.18
C MET A 29 -15.57 12.36 -11.21
N LYS A 30 -16.77 12.73 -11.64
CA LYS A 30 -17.99 12.63 -10.83
C LYS A 30 -18.81 11.41 -11.23
N PHE A 31 -19.35 10.70 -10.24
CA PHE A 31 -20.23 9.55 -10.43
C PHE A 31 -21.55 9.81 -9.72
N LYS A 32 -22.69 9.50 -10.36
CA LYS A 32 -24.03 9.68 -9.81
C LYS A 32 -24.87 8.42 -9.98
N CYS A 33 -25.63 8.05 -8.94
CA CYS A 33 -26.65 7.00 -9.03
C CYS A 33 -27.95 7.58 -9.61
N ASN A 34 -28.56 6.88 -10.57
CA ASN A 34 -29.81 7.31 -11.21
C ASN A 34 -31.06 7.13 -10.33
N LYS A 35 -31.04 6.17 -9.39
CA LYS A 35 -32.18 5.89 -8.52
C LYS A 35 -32.30 6.85 -7.34
N CYS A 36 -31.22 7.00 -6.57
CA CYS A 36 -31.24 7.81 -5.34
C CYS A 36 -30.53 9.17 -5.46
N GLY A 37 -29.87 9.44 -6.59
CA GLY A 37 -29.16 10.70 -6.81
C GLY A 37 -27.83 10.83 -6.06
N HIS A 38 -27.43 9.84 -5.24
CA HIS A 38 -26.16 9.86 -4.52
C HIS A 38 -24.98 10.06 -5.47
N SER A 39 -24.03 10.91 -5.09
CA SER A 39 -22.88 11.25 -5.93
C SER A 39 -21.57 11.26 -5.17
N ILE A 40 -20.53 10.78 -5.82
CA ILE A 40 -19.15 10.80 -5.34
C ILE A 40 -18.27 11.45 -6.40
N ALA A 41 -17.19 12.12 -6.00
CA ALA A 41 -16.22 12.71 -6.92
C ALA A 41 -14.81 12.29 -6.54
N MET A 42 -14.02 11.89 -7.54
CA MET A 42 -12.61 11.58 -7.40
C MET A 42 -11.80 12.74 -7.94
N LEU A 43 -10.97 13.34 -7.08
CA LEU A 43 -9.99 14.35 -7.48
C LEU A 43 -8.67 13.63 -7.76
N THR A 44 -8.30 13.48 -9.02
CA THR A 44 -6.99 12.95 -9.38
C THR A 44 -5.96 14.09 -9.39
N ASN A 45 -4.92 13.96 -8.59
CA ASN A 45 -3.79 14.89 -8.57
C ASN A 45 -2.87 14.55 -9.76
N LYS A 46 -2.27 15.57 -10.37
CA LYS A 46 -1.40 15.48 -11.56
C LYS A 46 -0.26 14.44 -11.44
N PHE A 47 0.18 14.12 -10.23
CA PHE A 47 1.25 13.13 -9.98
C PHE A 47 0.80 11.67 -10.03
N GLU A 48 -0.50 11.35 -9.96
CA GLU A 48 -0.98 9.97 -10.10
C GLU A 48 -1.12 9.55 -11.57
N THR A 49 -1.45 10.48 -12.47
CA THR A 49 -1.71 10.18 -13.89
C THR A 49 -0.43 9.94 -14.70
N GLU A 50 0.71 10.54 -14.34
CA GLU A 50 1.98 10.28 -15.04
C GLU A 50 2.52 8.87 -14.78
N PHE A 51 2.23 8.32 -13.59
CA PHE A 51 2.62 6.95 -13.22
C PHE A 51 1.76 5.89 -13.91
N VAL A 52 0.45 6.13 -14.03
CA VAL A 52 -0.48 5.20 -14.71
C VAL A 52 -0.36 5.24 -16.23
N SER A 53 0.01 6.38 -16.83
CA SER A 53 0.22 6.47 -18.29
C SER A 53 1.48 5.72 -18.76
N LYS A 54 2.50 5.58 -17.90
CA LYS A 54 3.72 4.80 -18.17
C LYS A 54 3.56 3.30 -17.88
N LEU A 55 2.55 2.93 -17.09
CA LEU A 55 2.14 1.55 -16.89
C LEU A 55 1.02 1.24 -17.89
N GLY A 56 1.39 0.92 -19.13
CA GLY A 56 0.50 0.61 -20.25
C GLY A 56 -0.40 -0.61 -20.01
N VAL A 57 -1.38 -0.48 -19.13
CA VAL A 57 -2.42 -1.49 -18.86
C VAL A 57 -3.59 -1.19 -19.78
N GLU A 58 -3.51 -1.70 -21.00
CA GLU A 58 -4.67 -1.83 -21.89
C GLU A 58 -5.70 -2.77 -21.27
N MET A 59 -6.93 -2.27 -21.18
CA MET A 59 -8.08 -2.97 -20.64
C MET A 59 -8.73 -3.83 -21.74
N GLY A 60 -8.24 -5.07 -21.89
CA GLY A 60 -8.98 -6.25 -22.31
C GLY A 60 -9.74 -6.24 -23.66
N GLY A 61 -9.14 -6.87 -24.67
CA GLY A 61 -9.83 -7.48 -25.82
C GLY A 61 -9.21 -8.86 -26.11
N SER A 62 -10.05 -9.88 -26.25
CA SER A 62 -9.72 -11.30 -26.26
C SER A 62 -8.74 -11.75 -27.36
N SER A 63 -7.72 -12.54 -27.01
CA SER A 63 -7.36 -13.86 -27.58
C SER A 63 -5.86 -14.15 -27.51
N ALA A 64 -5.57 -15.42 -27.17
CA ALA A 64 -4.42 -16.27 -27.46
C ALA A 64 -3.04 -15.66 -27.79
N GLU A 65 -2.05 -16.12 -27.01
CA GLU A 65 -0.62 -16.29 -27.33
C GLU A 65 0.18 -15.05 -27.77
N GLY A 66 0.99 -14.55 -26.84
CA GLY A 66 2.10 -13.65 -27.13
C GLY A 66 2.96 -13.47 -25.88
N THR A 67 4.19 -13.97 -25.94
CA THR A 67 5.24 -13.92 -24.90
C THR A 67 5.23 -12.59 -24.15
N ALA A 68 4.75 -12.58 -22.90
CA ALA A 68 4.61 -11.37 -22.12
C ALA A 68 5.99 -10.81 -21.71
N PRO A 69 6.23 -9.48 -21.81
CA PRO A 69 7.46 -8.80 -21.38
C PRO A 69 7.52 -8.65 -19.85
N MET A 70 7.00 -9.62 -19.09
CA MET A 70 7.06 -9.64 -17.63
C MET A 70 8.43 -10.07 -17.09
N GLY A 71 9.30 -10.66 -17.92
CA GLY A 71 10.65 -11.07 -17.50
C GLY A 71 11.56 -9.88 -17.19
N VAL A 72 11.52 -8.83 -18.01
CA VAL A 72 12.46 -7.69 -17.92
C VAL A 72 12.15 -6.72 -16.77
N LEU A 73 10.87 -6.60 -16.39
CA LEU A 73 10.47 -5.81 -15.23
C LEU A 73 10.84 -6.52 -13.92
N SER A 74 10.82 -7.85 -13.89
CA SER A 74 11.20 -8.62 -12.70
C SER A 74 12.68 -8.43 -12.32
N SER A 75 13.56 -8.31 -13.31
CA SER A 75 15.00 -8.05 -13.10
C SER A 75 15.26 -6.63 -12.60
N SER A 76 14.62 -5.61 -13.19
CA SER A 76 14.80 -4.22 -12.73
C SER A 76 14.15 -3.95 -11.35
N LEU A 77 13.07 -4.64 -11.01
CA LEU A 77 12.50 -4.62 -9.65
C LEU A 77 13.31 -5.45 -8.66
N ALA A 78 14.03 -6.49 -9.10
CA ALA A 78 14.97 -7.22 -8.25
C ALA A 78 16.21 -6.36 -7.93
N GLU A 79 16.75 -5.63 -8.91
CA GLU A 79 17.85 -4.69 -8.72
C GLU A 79 17.43 -3.45 -7.89
N GLY A 80 16.24 -2.89 -8.13
CA GLY A 80 15.73 -1.78 -7.32
C GLY A 80 15.40 -2.16 -5.86
N LYS A 81 15.05 -3.43 -5.61
CA LYS A 81 14.87 -3.98 -4.26
C LYS A 81 16.20 -4.22 -3.54
N GLU A 82 17.28 -4.47 -4.26
CA GLU A 82 18.63 -4.56 -3.70
C GLU A 82 19.18 -3.19 -3.32
N GLU A 83 18.95 -2.16 -4.14
CA GLU A 83 19.42 -0.79 -3.87
C GLU A 83 18.68 -0.16 -2.67
N LEU A 84 17.36 -0.37 -2.51
CA LEU A 84 16.61 0.11 -1.33
C LEU A 84 16.91 -0.68 -0.04
N LYS A 85 17.37 -1.93 -0.15
CA LYS A 85 17.84 -2.75 0.99
C LYS A 85 19.17 -2.26 1.57
N LYS A 86 19.93 -1.45 0.82
CA LYS A 86 21.31 -1.08 1.17
C LYS A 86 21.43 0.11 2.12
N GLY A 87 20.34 0.84 2.39
CA GLY A 87 20.35 2.06 3.21
C GLY A 87 19.46 2.03 4.45
N ALA A 88 18.58 1.03 4.60
CA ALA A 88 17.75 0.86 5.79
C ALA A 88 18.26 -0.35 6.59
N PRO A 89 18.33 -0.28 7.94
CA PRO A 89 18.65 -1.45 8.75
C PRO A 89 17.68 -2.56 8.38
N SER A 90 18.18 -3.65 7.83
CA SER A 90 17.35 -4.82 7.56
C SER A 90 16.96 -5.47 8.89
N ALA A 91 15.90 -6.27 8.91
CA ALA A 91 15.50 -6.99 10.12
C ALA A 91 16.63 -7.85 10.73
N ASP A 92 17.62 -8.22 9.90
CA ASP A 92 18.85 -8.91 10.28
C ASP A 92 19.91 -8.02 10.95
N ASP A 93 19.85 -6.70 10.79
CA ASP A 93 20.78 -5.74 11.41
C ASP A 93 20.34 -5.33 12.84
N LEU A 94 19.17 -5.77 13.28
CA LEU A 94 18.63 -5.44 14.59
C LEU A 94 19.10 -6.44 15.64
N ILE A 95 19.75 -5.92 16.68
CA ILE A 95 20.28 -6.73 17.78
C ILE A 95 19.15 -6.95 18.79
N TRP A 96 18.68 -8.19 18.91
CA TRP A 96 17.71 -8.57 19.93
C TRP A 96 18.42 -8.98 21.21
N THR A 97 18.10 -8.34 22.34
CA THR A 97 18.59 -8.83 23.65
C THR A 97 17.98 -10.19 23.99
N GLU A 98 18.66 -10.95 24.84
CA GLU A 98 18.20 -12.28 25.24
C GLU A 98 16.80 -12.23 25.88
N GLU A 99 16.53 -11.17 26.65
CA GLU A 99 15.26 -10.88 27.29
C GLU A 99 14.13 -10.67 26.27
N ALA A 100 14.39 -9.90 25.21
CA ALA A 100 13.42 -9.65 24.14
C ALA A 100 13.13 -10.94 23.34
N GLN A 101 14.14 -11.76 23.10
CA GLN A 101 13.97 -13.07 22.44
C GLN A 101 13.10 -14.02 23.28
N GLN A 102 13.34 -14.08 24.60
CA GLN A 102 12.52 -14.89 25.50
C GLN A 102 11.06 -14.44 25.52
N ARG A 103 10.79 -13.13 25.49
CA ARG A 103 9.43 -12.58 25.41
C ARG A 103 8.73 -12.97 24.12
N ILE A 104 9.39 -12.87 22.97
CA ILE A 104 8.86 -13.32 21.67
C ILE A 104 8.60 -14.83 21.64
N LYS A 105 9.40 -15.65 22.36
CA LYS A 105 9.16 -17.10 22.46
C LYS A 105 7.87 -17.42 23.22
N ARG A 106 7.47 -16.60 24.21
CA ARG A 106 6.20 -16.75 24.95
C ARG A 106 4.98 -16.41 24.10
N VAL A 107 5.14 -15.59 23.06
CA VAL A 107 4.07 -15.26 22.11
C VAL A 107 3.69 -16.54 21.32
N PRO A 108 2.38 -16.83 21.19
CA PRO A 108 1.91 -17.98 20.41
C PRO A 108 2.46 -17.97 18.98
N PHE A 109 2.76 -19.15 18.44
CA PHE A 109 3.52 -19.27 17.19
C PHE A 109 2.84 -18.55 16.00
N PHE A 110 1.51 -18.57 15.92
CA PHE A 110 0.74 -17.96 14.82
C PHE A 110 0.82 -16.44 14.80
N VAL A 111 1.02 -15.78 15.95
CA VAL A 111 1.20 -14.32 16.06
C VAL A 111 2.66 -13.91 16.18
N ARG A 112 3.59 -14.84 16.40
CA ARG A 112 5.02 -14.54 16.61
C ARG A 112 5.65 -13.75 15.46
N ASN A 113 5.32 -14.10 14.21
CA ASN A 113 5.82 -13.38 13.04
C ASN A 113 5.25 -11.95 12.93
N MET A 114 3.98 -11.76 13.29
CA MET A 114 3.37 -10.43 13.35
C MET A 114 4.01 -9.60 14.45
N ALA A 115 4.15 -10.15 15.66
CA ALA A 115 4.77 -9.48 16.80
C ALA A 115 6.20 -9.03 16.48
N LYS A 116 7.02 -9.91 15.87
CA LYS A 116 8.37 -9.55 15.42
C LYS A 116 8.35 -8.37 14.46
N LYS A 117 7.49 -8.39 13.44
CA LYS A 117 7.39 -7.29 12.47
C LYS A 117 7.00 -5.97 13.13
N THR A 118 6.05 -5.97 14.05
CA THR A 118 5.63 -4.76 14.77
C THR A 118 6.78 -4.16 15.57
N VAL A 119 7.53 -5.00 16.29
CA VAL A 119 8.68 -4.56 17.08
C VAL A 119 9.80 -4.02 16.19
N ILE A 120 10.10 -4.72 15.08
CA ILE A 120 11.10 -4.29 14.10
C ILE A 120 10.72 -2.93 13.50
N ASN A 121 9.47 -2.77 13.05
CA ASN A 121 9.00 -1.50 12.51
C ASN A 121 9.10 -0.38 13.55
N PHE A 122 8.75 -0.65 14.81
CA PHE A 122 8.86 0.33 15.87
C PHE A 122 10.32 0.73 16.18
N ALA A 123 11.24 -0.23 16.14
CA ALA A 123 12.67 0.04 16.29
C ALA A 123 13.21 0.91 15.14
N LEU A 124 12.79 0.62 13.90
CA LEU A 124 13.12 1.41 12.71
C LEU A 124 12.52 2.82 12.76
N GLU A 125 11.26 2.97 13.19
CA GLU A 125 10.62 4.28 13.38
C GLU A 125 11.38 5.16 14.38
N ARG A 126 11.99 4.54 15.41
CA ARG A 126 12.79 5.25 16.41
C ARG A 126 14.27 5.38 16.06
N GLY A 127 14.71 4.78 14.95
CA GLY A 127 16.12 4.73 14.57
C GLY A 127 17.00 3.98 15.57
N VAL A 128 16.43 3.05 16.35
CA VAL A 128 17.17 2.26 17.34
C VAL A 128 17.50 0.90 16.73
N THR A 129 18.77 0.50 16.80
CA THR A 129 19.25 -0.78 16.26
C THR A 129 19.20 -1.93 17.25
N THR A 130 18.96 -1.65 18.53
CA THR A 130 18.89 -2.64 19.61
C THR A 130 17.47 -2.75 20.14
N ILE A 131 16.91 -3.97 20.10
CA ILE A 131 15.59 -4.29 20.65
C ILE A 131 15.79 -4.83 22.07
N ASP A 132 15.50 -3.99 23.05
CA ASP A 132 15.56 -4.29 24.48
C ASP A 132 14.18 -4.58 25.08
N ALA A 133 14.17 -4.98 26.35
CA ALA A 133 12.93 -5.25 27.09
C ALA A 133 12.02 -4.02 27.18
N LYS A 134 12.61 -2.81 27.32
CA LYS A 134 11.86 -1.57 27.44
C LYS A 134 11.14 -1.22 26.14
N LEU A 135 11.81 -1.33 25.00
CA LEU A 135 11.18 -1.13 23.69
C LEU A 135 10.03 -2.12 23.46
N MET A 136 10.19 -3.38 23.88
CA MET A 136 9.11 -4.38 23.82
C MET A 136 7.88 -3.98 24.66
N ASP A 137 8.07 -3.37 25.84
CA ASP A 137 6.96 -2.91 26.69
C ASP A 137 6.27 -1.68 26.08
N GLU A 138 7.03 -0.74 25.53
CA GLU A 138 6.48 0.42 24.82
C GLU A 138 5.69 0.03 23.56
N VAL A 139 6.14 -1.01 22.84
CA VAL A 139 5.38 -1.58 21.71
C VAL A 139 4.05 -2.15 22.20
N ARG A 140 4.01 -2.85 23.33
CA ARG A 140 2.75 -3.41 23.86
C ARG A 140 1.76 -2.32 24.24
N GLU A 141 2.23 -1.26 24.89
CA GLU A 141 1.40 -0.10 25.25
C GLU A 141 0.82 0.58 24.01
N LYS A 142 1.64 0.80 22.97
CA LYS A 142 1.20 1.42 21.70
C LYS A 142 0.17 0.58 20.95
N VAL A 143 0.27 -0.75 21.02
CA VAL A 143 -0.60 -1.67 20.26
C VAL A 143 -1.84 -2.07 21.06
N GLY A 144 -1.94 -1.67 22.34
CA GLY A 144 -3.12 -1.89 23.17
C GLY A 144 -3.35 -3.36 23.56
N MET A 145 -2.26 -4.11 23.82
CA MET A 145 -2.27 -5.53 24.23
C MET A 145 -1.79 -5.76 25.66
#